data_AF-A0A9E1KW46-F1
#
_entry.id   AF-A0A9E1KW46-F1
#
_cell.length_a   1.000
_cell.length_b   1.000
_cell.length_c   1.000
_cell.angle_alpha   90.00
_cell.angle_beta   90.00
_cell.angle_gamma   90.00
#
_symmetry.space_group_name_H-M   'P 1'
#
loop_
_entity.id
_entity.type
_entity.pdbx_description
1 polymer ?
#
loop_
_entity_poly.entity_id
_entity_poly.type
_entity_poly.pdbx_seq_one_letter_code
_entity_poly.pdbx_strand_id
1 'polypeptide(L)'
;MKNRKQVLIDKKFQLTKSFSVIGFFSVIVIVIILLIGIFLLSNNQKLNTETVYLEKSILDLKQIMELQQSVFISLSSRPTIDNSKVDVQEANQLNADYNSSIQKLTNTIKKNESIVVSNQNIVEMNNWLIGVVSIVFLLGILVLYLLMIRFTHRISGPIFVMTRHMNDVLEGKKPQMYDLRTKDEFKDFYKLFRQMVAKQMETKKE
;
A
#
# COMPACT_ATOMS: atom_id res chain seq x y z
N MET A 1 35.88 -1.25 -33.43
CA MET A 1 34.54 -0.64 -33.27
C MET A 1 34.20 -0.56 -31.78
N LYS A 2 34.36 0.61 -31.13
CA LYS A 2 34.11 0.78 -29.68
C LYS A 2 32.60 0.61 -29.39
N ASN A 3 32.30 -0.20 -28.39
CA ASN A 3 30.97 -0.70 -28.01
C ASN A 3 29.82 0.33 -28.11
N ARG A 4 28.85 0.09 -29.01
CA ARG A 4 27.58 0.83 -29.17
C ARG A 4 26.58 0.57 -28.01
N LYS A 5 27.01 0.64 -26.76
CA LYS A 5 26.21 0.29 -25.56
C LYS A 5 26.16 1.40 -24.48
N GLN A 6 26.42 2.67 -24.82
CA GLN A 6 26.19 3.75 -23.85
C GLN A 6 24.71 4.13 -23.79
N VAL A 7 24.07 3.78 -22.67
CA VAL A 7 22.65 4.08 -22.38
C VAL A 7 22.45 5.58 -22.07
N LEU A 8 23.48 6.26 -21.57
CA LEU A 8 23.44 7.69 -21.27
C LEU A 8 24.15 8.48 -22.38
N ILE A 9 23.36 9.09 -23.27
CA ILE A 9 23.88 9.93 -24.38
C ILE A 9 23.90 11.40 -23.94
N ASP A 10 22.79 11.90 -23.39
CA ASP A 10 22.69 13.23 -22.80
C ASP A 10 22.28 13.12 -21.33
N LYS A 11 23.28 13.03 -20.44
CA LYS A 11 23.05 12.87 -19.00
C LYS A 11 22.26 14.04 -18.40
N LYS A 12 22.49 15.27 -18.85
CA LYS A 12 21.81 16.46 -18.30
C LYS A 12 20.34 16.43 -18.67
N PHE A 13 20.00 16.21 -19.93
CA PHE A 13 18.61 16.14 -20.36
C PHE A 13 17.88 14.93 -19.74
N GLN A 14 18.50 13.75 -19.80
CA GLN A 14 17.89 12.50 -19.34
C GLN A 14 17.58 12.51 -17.85
N LEU A 15 18.55 12.91 -17.02
CA LEU A 15 18.36 12.93 -15.58
C LEU A 15 17.41 14.06 -15.16
N THR A 16 17.56 15.27 -15.69
CA THR A 16 16.71 16.41 -15.28
C THR A 16 15.23 16.16 -15.58
N LYS A 17 14.91 15.64 -16.77
CA LYS A 17 13.51 15.36 -17.14
C LYS A 17 12.96 14.15 -16.40
N SER A 18 13.74 13.09 -16.25
CA SER A 18 13.31 11.91 -15.48
C SER A 18 13.06 12.26 -14.02
N PHE A 19 13.98 12.95 -13.35
CA PHE A 19 13.81 13.35 -11.95
C PHE A 19 12.66 14.35 -11.75
N SER A 20 12.44 15.26 -12.69
CA SER A 20 11.31 16.21 -12.60
C SER A 20 9.96 15.49 -12.65
N VAL A 21 9.78 14.54 -13.57
CA VAL A 21 8.52 13.77 -13.68
C VAL A 21 8.34 12.83 -12.50
N ILE A 22 9.40 12.11 -12.11
CA ILE A 22 9.37 11.22 -10.94
C ILE A 22 9.06 12.02 -9.68
N GLY A 23 9.70 13.18 -9.49
CA GLY A 23 9.47 14.04 -8.33
C GLY A 23 8.02 14.49 -8.23
N PHE A 24 7.43 14.96 -9.33
CA PHE A 24 6.01 15.34 -9.36
C PHE A 24 5.09 14.18 -8.99
N PHE A 25 5.30 13.00 -9.59
CA PHE A 25 4.50 11.81 -9.29
C PHE A 25 4.68 11.35 -7.83
N SER A 26 5.91 11.36 -7.33
CA SER A 26 6.22 10.99 -5.94
C SER A 26 5.52 11.89 -4.94
N VAL A 27 5.41 13.20 -5.18
CA VAL A 27 4.70 14.12 -4.27
C VAL A 27 3.23 13.70 -4.11
N ILE A 28 2.54 13.41 -5.22
CA ILE A 28 1.13 12.99 -5.18
C ILE A 28 0.97 11.71 -4.35
N VAL A 29 1.83 10.72 -4.60
CA VAL A 29 1.73 9.44 -3.89
C VAL A 29 2.11 9.57 -2.42
N ILE A 30 3.11 10.40 -2.08
CA ILE A 30 3.47 10.70 -0.68
C ILE A 30 2.27 11.30 0.06
N VAL A 31 1.55 12.23 -0.56
CA VAL A 31 0.35 12.82 0.04
C VAL A 31 -0.71 11.73 0.32
N ILE A 32 -0.94 10.83 -0.64
CA ILE A 32 -1.89 9.71 -0.46
C ILE A 32 -1.44 8.79 0.68
N ILE A 33 -0.16 8.42 0.73
CA ILE A 33 0.40 7.55 1.78
C ILE A 33 0.27 8.23 3.15
N LEU A 34 0.53 9.53 3.25
CA LEU A 34 0.37 10.28 4.50
C LEU A 34 -1.08 10.29 4.97
N LEU A 35 -2.04 10.54 4.07
CA LEU A 35 -3.46 10.52 4.40
C LEU A 35 -3.91 9.14 4.91
N ILE A 36 -3.52 8.08 4.21
CA ILE A 36 -3.82 6.70 4.61
C ILE A 36 -3.14 6.37 5.95
N GLY A 37 -1.87 6.74 6.12
CA GLY A 37 -1.11 6.48 7.34
C GLY A 37 -1.73 7.14 8.57
N ILE A 38 -2.12 8.42 8.46
CA ILE A 38 -2.81 9.15 9.54
C ILE A 38 -4.14 8.46 9.89
N PHE A 39 -4.94 8.10 8.87
CA PHE A 39 -6.21 7.42 9.06
C PHE A 39 -6.04 6.07 9.80
N LEU A 40 -5.09 5.25 9.36
CA LEU A 40 -4.81 3.96 9.98
C LEU A 40 -4.26 4.09 11.40
N LEU A 41 -3.36 5.04 11.66
CA LEU A 41 -2.81 5.27 13.00
C LEU A 41 -3.91 5.71 13.98
N SER A 42 -4.78 6.65 13.57
CA SER A 42 -5.89 7.10 14.41
C SER A 42 -6.86 5.96 14.71
N ASN A 43 -7.22 5.16 13.71
CA ASN A 43 -8.08 4.00 13.91
C ASN A 43 -7.43 2.93 14.80
N ASN A 44 -6.15 2.63 14.60
CA ASN A 44 -5.43 1.64 15.40
C ASN A 44 -5.32 2.06 16.88
N GLN A 45 -5.05 3.34 17.15
CA GLN A 45 -5.04 3.85 18.52
C GLN A 45 -6.41 3.73 19.20
N LYS A 46 -7.48 4.08 18.48
CA LYS A 46 -8.84 3.95 18.99
C LYS A 46 -9.20 2.49 19.26
N LEU A 47 -8.93 1.59 18.32
CA LEU A 47 -9.17 0.16 18.48
C LEU A 47 -8.41 -0.43 19.66
N ASN A 48 -7.11 -0.11 19.79
CA ASN A 48 -6.29 -0.58 20.93
C ASN A 48 -6.84 -0.11 22.27
N THR A 49 -7.30 1.14 22.34
CA THR A 49 -7.89 1.70 23.55
C THR A 49 -9.19 0.97 23.89
N GLU A 50 -10.08 0.79 22.92
CA GLU A 50 -11.33 0.05 23.10
C GLU A 50 -11.08 -1.42 23.49
N THR A 51 -10.07 -2.08 22.92
CA THR A 51 -9.72 -3.46 23.29
C THR A 51 -9.26 -3.58 24.74
N VAL A 52 -8.45 -2.62 25.24
CA VAL A 52 -7.99 -2.64 26.63
C VAL A 52 -9.17 -2.48 27.60
N TYR A 53 -10.12 -1.59 27.29
CA TYR A 53 -11.35 -1.45 28.08
C TYR A 53 -12.24 -2.70 28.03
N LEU A 54 -12.34 -3.34 26.86
CA LEU A 54 -13.07 -4.60 26.69
C LEU A 54 -12.43 -5.74 27.48
N GLU A 55 -11.10 -5.89 27.45
CA GLU A 55 -10.37 -6.90 28.23
C GLU A 55 -10.60 -6.74 29.73
N LYS A 56 -10.56 -5.49 30.23
CA LYS A 56 -10.89 -5.21 31.64
C LYS A 56 -12.34 -5.58 31.95
N SER A 57 -13.29 -5.23 31.07
CA SER A 57 -14.70 -5.57 31.26
C SER A 57 -14.93 -7.10 31.27
N ILE A 58 -14.20 -7.85 30.44
CA ILE A 58 -14.23 -9.32 30.44
C ILE A 58 -13.73 -9.86 31.79
N LEU A 59 -12.65 -9.30 32.35
CA LEU A 59 -12.14 -9.69 33.66
C LEU A 59 -13.17 -9.45 34.77
N ASP A 60 -13.80 -8.27 34.78
CA ASP A 60 -14.85 -7.93 35.75
C ASP A 60 -16.06 -8.87 35.63
N LEU A 61 -16.48 -9.21 34.40
CA LEU A 61 -17.56 -10.17 34.16
C LEU A 61 -17.21 -11.59 34.62
N LYS A 62 -15.95 -12.02 34.47
CA LYS A 62 -15.47 -13.32 34.99
C LYS A 62 -15.53 -13.35 36.53
N GLN A 63 -15.09 -12.29 37.20
CA GLN A 63 -15.19 -12.18 38.66
C GLN A 63 -16.65 -12.20 39.14
N ILE A 64 -17.55 -11.49 38.44
CA ILE A 64 -18.99 -11.51 38.75
C ILE A 64 -19.55 -12.93 38.60
N MET A 65 -19.15 -13.66 37.55
CA MET A 65 -19.55 -15.05 37.33
C MET A 65 -19.13 -15.97 38.49
N GLU A 66 -17.87 -15.85 38.92
CA GLU A 66 -17.32 -16.61 40.05
C GLU A 66 -18.03 -16.26 41.37
N LEU A 67 -18.30 -14.98 41.61
CA LEU A 67 -19.07 -14.53 42.77
C LEU A 67 -20.49 -15.10 42.76
N GLN A 68 -21.20 -15.04 41.63
CA GLN A 68 -22.53 -15.64 41.48
C GLN A 68 -22.51 -17.13 41.76
N GLN A 69 -21.50 -17.84 41.25
CA GLN A 69 -21.34 -19.28 41.47
C GLN A 69 -21.09 -19.60 42.95
N SER A 70 -20.19 -18.86 43.61
CA SER A 70 -19.90 -19.07 45.04
C SER A 70 -21.12 -18.79 45.93
N VAL A 71 -21.88 -17.72 45.65
CA VAL A 71 -23.11 -17.38 46.38
C VAL A 71 -24.15 -18.47 46.17
N PHE A 72 -24.39 -18.90 44.94
CA PHE A 72 -25.34 -19.97 44.63
C PHE A 72 -24.99 -21.29 45.34
N ILE A 73 -23.71 -21.70 45.34
CA ILE A 73 -23.24 -22.88 46.09
C ILE A 73 -23.46 -22.69 47.59
N SER A 74 -23.12 -21.52 48.15
CA SER A 74 -23.30 -21.26 49.58
C SER A 74 -24.78 -21.30 50.00
N LEU A 75 -25.69 -20.80 49.18
CA LEU A 75 -27.13 -20.81 49.45
C LEU A 75 -27.73 -22.21 49.31
N SER A 76 -27.34 -22.96 48.27
CA SER A 76 -27.81 -24.34 48.04
C SER A 76 -27.27 -25.35 49.06
N SER A 77 -26.12 -25.07 49.68
CA SER A 77 -25.51 -25.89 50.73
C SER A 77 -26.11 -25.71 52.13
N ARG A 78 -27.00 -24.71 52.34
CA ARG A 78 -27.61 -24.49 53.66
C ARG A 78 -28.56 -25.65 54.00
N PRO A 79 -28.37 -26.36 55.12
CA PRO A 79 -29.31 -27.39 55.53
C PRO A 79 -30.68 -26.76 55.74
N THR A 80 -31.72 -27.33 55.13
CA THR A 80 -33.10 -26.91 55.33
C THR A 80 -33.48 -27.17 56.78
N ILE A 81 -33.44 -26.13 57.61
CA ILE A 81 -33.91 -26.20 58.99
C ILE A 81 -35.43 -26.18 58.94
N ASP A 82 -36.02 -27.28 59.39
CA ASP A 82 -37.44 -27.45 59.72
C ASP A 82 -38.41 -27.77 58.55
N ASN A 83 -39.40 -28.60 58.88
CA ASN A 83 -40.37 -29.33 58.04
C ASN A 83 -41.34 -28.44 57.24
N SER A 84 -40.90 -27.27 56.79
CA SER A 84 -41.61 -26.50 55.77
C SER A 84 -41.37 -27.17 54.42
N LYS A 85 -42.45 -27.35 53.65
CA LYS A 85 -42.38 -27.73 52.25
C LYS A 85 -41.58 -26.64 51.54
N VAL A 86 -40.26 -26.79 51.46
CA VAL A 86 -39.46 -26.05 50.49
C VAL A 86 -40.12 -26.37 49.16
N ASP A 87 -40.73 -25.36 48.56
CA ASP A 87 -41.46 -25.55 47.32
C ASP A 87 -40.43 -26.02 46.28
N VAL A 88 -40.44 -27.32 45.99
CA VAL A 88 -39.51 -27.96 45.06
C VAL A 88 -39.56 -27.22 43.71
N GLN A 89 -40.70 -26.60 43.40
CA GLN A 89 -40.88 -25.73 42.24
C GLN A 89 -40.03 -24.45 42.32
N GLU A 90 -40.00 -23.75 43.45
CA GLU A 90 -39.20 -22.54 43.66
C GLU A 90 -37.70 -22.83 43.59
N ALA A 91 -37.26 -23.95 44.19
CA ALA A 91 -35.86 -24.40 44.09
C ALA A 91 -35.46 -24.77 42.65
N ASN A 92 -36.34 -25.45 41.92
CA ASN A 92 -36.11 -25.79 40.52
C ASN A 92 -36.08 -24.55 39.62
N GLN A 93 -36.95 -23.56 39.89
CA GLN A 93 -36.98 -22.30 39.16
C GLN A 93 -35.71 -21.47 39.41
N LEU A 94 -35.26 -21.38 40.66
CA LEU A 94 -33.99 -20.73 41.03
C LEU A 94 -32.79 -21.36 40.30
N ASN A 95 -32.74 -22.69 40.23
CA ASN A 95 -31.69 -23.41 39.50
C ASN A 95 -31.73 -23.11 38.00
N ALA A 96 -32.93 -23.06 37.40
CA ALA A 96 -33.10 -22.73 35.99
C ALA A 96 -32.69 -21.29 35.67
N ASP A 97 -33.07 -20.34 36.52
CA ASP A 97 -32.74 -18.92 36.38
C ASP A 97 -31.24 -18.66 36.54
N TYR A 98 -30.60 -19.34 37.51
CA TYR A 98 -29.15 -19.32 37.68
C TYR A 98 -28.43 -19.84 36.43
N ASN A 99 -28.82 -21.03 35.94
CA ASN A 99 -28.20 -21.63 34.75
C ASN A 99 -28.38 -20.74 33.50
N SER A 100 -29.56 -20.16 33.31
CA SER A 100 -29.83 -19.21 32.22
C SER A 100 -28.96 -17.95 32.34
N SER A 101 -28.77 -17.43 33.55
CA SER A 101 -27.95 -16.25 33.81
C SER A 101 -26.46 -16.52 33.53
N ILE A 102 -25.93 -17.64 34.03
CA ILE A 102 -24.55 -18.06 33.75
C ILE A 102 -24.34 -18.32 32.26
N GLN A 103 -25.32 -18.89 31.56
CA GLN A 103 -25.25 -19.08 30.11
C GLN A 103 -25.19 -17.74 29.36
N LYS A 104 -26.04 -16.76 29.72
CA LYS A 104 -26.01 -15.41 29.13
C LYS A 104 -24.67 -14.71 29.39
N LEU A 105 -24.13 -14.84 30.60
CA LEU A 105 -22.84 -14.27 30.99
C LEU A 105 -21.69 -14.92 30.21
N THR A 106 -21.69 -16.25 30.12
CA THR A 106 -20.71 -17.02 29.34
C THR A 106 -20.74 -16.63 27.86
N ASN A 107 -21.92 -16.49 27.27
CA ASN A 107 -22.06 -16.08 25.87
C ASN A 107 -21.58 -14.64 25.65
N THR A 108 -21.82 -13.74 26.60
CA THR A 108 -21.35 -12.35 26.56
C THR A 108 -19.82 -12.28 26.63
N ILE A 109 -19.22 -13.03 27.56
CA ILE A 109 -17.76 -13.15 27.69
C ILE A 109 -17.15 -13.66 26.38
N LYS A 110 -17.67 -14.77 25.83
CA LYS A 110 -17.17 -15.35 24.57
C LYS A 110 -17.29 -14.36 23.40
N LYS A 111 -18.40 -13.63 23.30
CA LYS A 111 -18.58 -12.61 22.26
C LYS A 111 -17.55 -11.50 22.41
N ASN A 112 -17.35 -10.98 23.61
CA ASN A 112 -16.37 -9.92 23.86
C ASN A 112 -14.94 -10.40 23.59
N GLU A 113 -14.57 -11.62 24.00
CA GLU A 113 -13.27 -12.23 23.69
C GLU A 113 -13.05 -12.32 22.17
N SER A 114 -14.07 -12.74 21.40
CA SER A 114 -13.97 -12.78 19.94
C SER A 114 -13.79 -11.39 19.30
N ILE A 115 -14.41 -10.35 19.87
CA ILE A 115 -14.24 -8.96 19.41
C ILE A 115 -12.81 -8.49 19.68
N VAL A 116 -12.26 -8.79 20.86
CA VAL A 116 -10.87 -8.44 21.20
C VAL A 116 -9.90 -9.09 20.21
N VAL A 117 -10.03 -10.39 19.97
CA VAL A 117 -9.19 -11.11 18.99
C VAL A 117 -9.35 -10.51 17.59
N SER A 118 -10.57 -10.21 17.17
CA SER A 118 -10.81 -9.57 15.87
C SER A 118 -10.14 -8.20 15.75
N ASN A 119 -10.22 -7.37 16.79
CA ASN A 119 -9.61 -6.05 16.80
C ASN A 119 -8.07 -6.14 16.77
N GLN A 120 -7.48 -7.08 17.52
CA GLN A 120 -6.03 -7.34 17.48
C GLN A 120 -5.58 -7.72 16.06
N ASN A 121 -6.30 -8.64 15.40
CA ASN A 121 -6.02 -9.02 14.02
C ASN A 121 -6.14 -7.85 13.04
N ILE A 122 -7.11 -6.94 13.23
CA ILE A 122 -7.26 -5.74 12.41
C ILE A 122 -6.04 -4.82 12.56
N VAL A 123 -5.56 -4.61 13.78
CA VAL A 123 -4.39 -3.75 14.04
C VAL A 123 -3.13 -4.34 13.43
N GLU A 124 -2.92 -5.65 13.56
CA GLU A 124 -1.79 -6.35 12.92
C GLU A 124 -1.86 -6.25 11.40
N MET A 125 -3.04 -6.48 10.81
CA MET A 125 -3.25 -6.38 9.37
C MET A 125 -3.01 -4.94 8.87
N ASN A 126 -3.48 -3.93 9.60
CA ASN A 126 -3.25 -2.53 9.25
C ASN A 126 -1.75 -2.18 9.27
N ASN A 127 -1.01 -2.63 10.28
CA ASN A 127 0.45 -2.44 10.34
C ASN A 127 1.17 -3.11 9.16
N TRP A 128 0.76 -4.34 8.82
CA TRP A 128 1.30 -5.05 7.66
C TRP A 128 0.98 -4.33 6.33
N LEU A 129 -0.27 -3.87 6.16
CA LEU A 129 -0.71 -3.13 4.97
C LEU A 129 0.12 -1.86 4.74
N ILE A 130 0.40 -1.08 5.79
CA ILE A 130 1.27 0.11 5.69
C ILE A 130 2.66 -0.27 5.18
N GLY A 131 3.23 -1.36 5.70
CA GLY A 131 4.52 -1.88 5.25
C GLY A 131 4.51 -2.27 3.77
N VAL A 132 3.50 -3.03 3.35
CA VAL A 132 3.37 -3.48 1.95
C VAL A 132 3.18 -2.30 0.99
N VAL A 133 2.29 -1.36 1.31
CA VAL A 133 2.06 -0.16 0.48
C VAL A 133 3.35 0.64 0.33
N SER A 134 4.12 0.79 1.42
CA SER A 134 5.41 1.49 1.38
C SER A 134 6.43 0.79 0.47
N ILE A 135 6.52 -0.54 0.53
CA ILE A 135 7.42 -1.33 -0.33
C ILE A 135 7.00 -1.24 -1.80
N VAL A 136 5.71 -1.40 -2.09
CA VAL A 136 5.16 -1.29 -3.45
C VAL A 136 5.44 0.10 -4.02
N PHE A 137 5.30 1.16 -3.21
CA PHE A 137 5.61 2.52 -3.63
C PHE A 137 7.10 2.68 -3.99
N LEU A 138 8.02 2.20 -3.15
CA LEU A 138 9.46 2.26 -3.42
C LEU A 138 9.84 1.50 -4.70
N LEU A 139 9.25 0.31 -4.91
CA LEU A 139 9.43 -0.44 -6.14
C LEU A 139 8.85 0.31 -7.36
N GLY A 140 7.70 0.96 -7.19
CA GLY A 140 7.09 1.80 -8.21
C GLY A 140 8.00 2.95 -8.67
N ILE A 141 8.65 3.64 -7.72
CA ILE A 141 9.65 4.68 -8.04
C ILE A 141 10.79 4.09 -8.88
N LEU A 142 11.32 2.93 -8.49
CA LEU A 142 12.41 2.28 -9.21
C LEU A 142 12.01 1.89 -10.64
N VAL A 143 10.82 1.29 -10.81
CA VAL A 143 10.30 0.92 -12.13
C VAL A 143 10.08 2.16 -12.99
N LEU A 144 9.47 3.21 -12.44
CA LEU A 144 9.24 4.47 -13.14
C LEU A 144 10.57 5.12 -13.58
N TYR A 145 11.60 5.08 -12.73
CA TYR A 145 12.94 5.55 -13.06
C TYR A 145 13.55 4.80 -14.24
N LEU A 146 13.49 3.47 -14.24
CA LEU A 146 13.99 2.64 -15.34
C LEU A 146 13.22 2.90 -16.65
N LEU A 147 11.91 3.08 -16.57
CA LEU A 147 11.08 3.42 -17.73
C LEU A 147 11.44 4.80 -18.30
N MET A 148 11.63 5.80 -17.45
CA MET A 148 12.00 7.15 -17.89
C MET A 148 13.37 7.20 -18.56
N ILE A 149 14.37 6.48 -18.03
CA ILE A 149 15.67 6.34 -18.71
C ILE A 149 15.50 5.70 -20.08
N ARG A 150 14.74 4.61 -20.17
CA ARG A 150 14.55 3.89 -21.43
C ARG A 150 13.83 4.75 -22.46
N PHE A 151 12.81 5.50 -22.04
CA PHE A 151 12.05 6.41 -22.89
C PHE A 151 12.95 7.56 -23.38
N THR A 152 13.66 8.21 -22.46
CA THR A 152 14.51 9.35 -22.82
C THR A 152 15.70 8.93 -23.68
N HIS A 153 16.21 7.70 -23.53
CA HIS A 153 17.23 7.16 -24.44
C HIS A 153 16.74 7.06 -25.90
N ARG A 154 15.49 6.63 -26.12
CA ARG A 154 14.88 6.53 -27.46
C ARG A 154 14.60 7.88 -28.11
N ILE A 155 14.57 8.94 -27.30
CA ILE A 155 14.38 10.33 -27.73
C ILE A 155 15.75 10.98 -28.01
N SER A 156 16.66 10.97 -27.03
CA SER A 156 17.95 11.67 -27.14
C SER A 156 18.86 11.10 -28.22
N GLY A 157 18.81 9.79 -28.50
CA GLY A 157 19.65 9.16 -29.52
C GLY A 157 19.44 9.76 -30.91
N PRO A 158 18.23 9.70 -31.47
CA PRO A 158 17.87 10.34 -32.73
C PRO A 158 18.19 11.83 -32.78
N ILE A 159 17.87 12.57 -31.71
CA ILE A 159 18.12 14.02 -31.63
C ILE A 159 19.61 14.29 -31.80
N PHE A 160 20.47 13.57 -31.06
CA PHE A 160 21.92 13.75 -31.15
C PHE A 160 22.46 13.47 -32.56
N VAL A 161 21.94 12.43 -33.23
CA VAL A 161 22.31 12.10 -34.62
C VAL A 161 21.88 13.22 -35.57
N MET A 162 20.65 13.73 -35.44
CA MET A 162 20.14 14.84 -36.26
C MET A 162 20.95 16.11 -36.05
N THR A 163 21.25 16.50 -34.81
CA THR A 163 22.08 17.67 -34.50
C THR A 163 23.45 17.58 -35.16
N ARG A 164 24.08 16.41 -35.13
CA ARG A 164 25.38 16.20 -35.80
C ARG A 164 25.27 16.38 -37.31
N HIS A 165 24.29 15.74 -37.95
CA HIS A 165 24.10 15.87 -39.40
C HIS A 165 23.75 17.29 -39.81
N MET A 166 22.99 18.01 -38.98
CA MET A 166 22.67 19.41 -39.22
C MET A 166 23.93 20.28 -39.18
N ASN A 167 24.84 20.06 -38.22
CA ASN A 167 26.14 20.73 -38.19
C ASN A 167 27.00 20.39 -39.42
N ASP A 168 27.04 19.12 -39.84
CA ASP A 168 27.76 18.73 -41.07
C ASP A 168 27.26 19.52 -42.28
N VAL A 169 25.93 19.66 -42.44
CA VAL A 169 25.30 20.44 -43.53
C VAL A 169 25.62 21.93 -43.44
N LEU A 170 25.58 22.50 -42.22
CA LEU A 170 25.94 23.90 -41.98
C LEU A 170 27.40 24.20 -42.35
N GLU A 171 28.30 23.24 -42.13
CA GLU A 171 29.72 23.32 -42.51
C GLU A 171 29.96 23.00 -44.00
N GLY A 172 28.90 22.74 -44.78
CA GLY A 172 29.00 22.37 -46.20
C GLY A 172 29.51 20.96 -46.45
N LYS A 173 29.65 20.12 -45.41
CA LYS A 173 30.04 18.71 -45.51
C LYS A 173 28.82 17.86 -45.87
N LYS A 174 29.04 16.79 -46.64
CA LYS A 174 28.00 15.80 -46.94
C LYS A 174 27.84 14.83 -45.76
N PRO A 175 26.71 14.83 -45.03
CA PRO A 175 26.50 13.90 -43.93
C PRO A 175 26.25 12.48 -44.47
N GLN A 176 26.90 11.49 -43.86
CA GLN A 176 26.59 10.08 -44.10
C GLN A 176 25.41 9.66 -43.22
N MET A 177 24.21 9.68 -43.81
CA MET A 177 22.96 9.41 -43.08
C MET A 177 22.56 7.93 -43.17
N TYR A 178 22.43 7.28 -42.01
CA TYR A 178 21.99 5.89 -41.87
C TYR A 178 20.61 5.83 -41.22
N ASP A 179 19.85 4.73 -41.39
CA ASP A 179 18.57 4.57 -40.71
C ASP A 179 18.70 4.59 -39.18
N LEU A 180 17.70 5.20 -38.51
CA LEU A 180 17.55 5.14 -37.06
C LEU A 180 17.11 3.75 -36.59
N ARG A 181 17.27 3.46 -35.29
CA ARG A 181 16.92 2.15 -34.73
C ARG A 181 15.41 1.96 -34.74
N THR A 182 14.97 0.71 -34.87
CA THR A 182 13.54 0.35 -34.95
C THR A 182 12.70 0.73 -33.72
N LYS A 183 13.28 1.16 -32.60
CA LYS A 183 12.53 1.53 -31.39
C LYS A 183 12.65 3.02 -31.03
N ASP A 184 13.23 3.81 -31.92
CA ASP A 184 13.42 5.24 -31.71
C ASP A 184 12.12 6.01 -32.03
N GLU A 185 11.83 7.05 -31.25
CA GLU A 185 10.56 7.79 -31.34
C GLU A 185 10.51 8.78 -32.52
N PHE A 186 11.67 9.27 -33.01
CA PHE A 186 11.77 10.31 -34.05
C PHE A 186 12.00 9.79 -35.48
N LYS A 187 11.65 8.54 -35.79
CA LYS A 187 11.96 7.97 -37.12
C LYS A 187 11.30 8.70 -38.28
N ASP A 188 10.03 9.05 -38.15
CA ASP A 188 9.29 9.67 -39.25
C ASP A 188 9.83 11.08 -39.51
N PHE A 189 10.09 11.82 -38.43
CA PHE A 189 10.78 13.11 -38.51
C PHE A 189 12.17 12.98 -39.11
N TYR A 190 12.95 11.97 -38.71
CA TYR A 190 14.28 11.72 -39.28
C TYR A 190 14.21 11.37 -40.76
N LYS A 191 13.19 10.62 -41.20
CA LYS A 191 12.98 10.32 -42.62
C LYS A 191 12.72 11.59 -43.42
N LEU A 192 11.89 12.50 -42.92
CA LEU A 192 11.65 13.82 -43.52
C LEU A 192 12.93 14.67 -43.52
N PHE A 193 13.67 14.68 -42.42
CA PHE A 193 14.95 15.39 -42.32
C PHE A 193 15.96 14.90 -43.38
N ARG A 194 16.07 13.59 -43.60
CA ARG A 194 16.93 13.05 -44.67
C ARG A 194 16.52 13.50 -46.06
N GLN A 195 15.22 13.52 -46.35
CA GLN A 195 14.70 14.00 -47.65
C GLN A 195 15.02 15.48 -47.87
N MET A 196 14.88 16.31 -46.84
CA MET A 196 15.24 17.73 -46.89
C MET A 196 16.72 17.93 -47.22
N VAL A 197 17.62 17.26 -46.50
CA VAL A 197 19.07 17.39 -46.73
C VAL A 197 19.46 16.86 -48.10
N ALA A 198 18.87 15.76 -48.57
CA ALA A 198 19.10 15.24 -49.91
C ALA A 198 18.74 16.28 -50.98
N LYS A 199 17.55 16.88 -50.88
CA LYS A 199 17.07 17.90 -51.83
C LYS A 199 17.96 19.16 -51.83
N GLN A 200 18.42 19.60 -50.66
CA GLN A 200 19.32 20.76 -50.53
C GLN A 200 20.71 20.49 -51.16
N MET A 201 21.19 19.25 -51.06
CA MET A 201 22.49 18.86 -51.62
C MET A 201 22.43 18.69 -53.14
N GLU A 202 21.27 18.34 -53.70
CA GLU A 202 21.03 18.30 -55.15
C GLU A 202 21.05 19.71 -55.75
N THR A 203 20.41 20.68 -55.10
CA THR A 203 20.36 22.08 -55.57
C THR A 203 21.70 22.81 -55.54
N LYS A 204 22.70 22.33 -54.78
CA LYS A 204 24.06 22.90 -54.76
C LYS A 204 25.00 22.29 -55.81
N LYS A 205 24.57 21.27 -56.55
CA LYS A 205 25.38 20.63 -57.61
C LYS A 205 25.17 21.24 -58.99
N GLU A 206 24.09 22.00 -59.18
CA GLU A 206 23.84 22.87 -60.33
C GLU A 206 24.46 24.25 -60.10
#